data_AF-A0ABD0QUG0-F1
#
_entry.id   AF-A0ABD0QUG0-F1
#
_cell.length_a   1.000
_cell.length_b   1.000
_cell.length_c   1.000
_cell.angle_alpha   90.00
_cell.angle_beta   90.00
_cell.angle_gamma   90.00
#
_symmetry.space_group_name_H-M   'P 1'
#
loop_
_entity.id
_entity.type
_entity.pdbx_description
1 polymer ?
#
loop_
_entity_poly.entity_id
_entity_poly.type
_entity_poly.pdbx_seq_one_letter_code
_entity_poly.pdbx_strand_id
1 'polypeptide(L)'
;MYCRTNYLDLATVKDDFENQFLVNTLNMEFDLEAWIGLSKTSGHVSSSVKWLNGQPDNVSGDEECAIANTDGELADDTCSTSLPFYCRENGKIQRVRVAVKSDGYLDESAVMEAIEKK
;
A
#
# COMPACT_ATOMS: atom_id res chain seq x y z
N MET A 1 7.73 -12.83 5.10
CA MET A 1 8.69 -13.01 3.97
C MET A 1 8.02 -13.30 2.61
N TYR A 2 6.75 -13.74 2.59
CA TYR A 2 6.04 -14.15 1.37
C TYR A 2 5.94 -13.09 0.27
N CYS A 3 5.61 -11.82 0.59
CA CYS A 3 5.45 -10.78 -0.44
C CYS A 3 6.71 -10.59 -1.29
N ARG A 4 7.86 -10.41 -0.63
CA ARG A 4 9.15 -10.18 -1.34
C ARG A 4 9.55 -11.35 -2.22
N THR A 5 9.31 -12.58 -1.77
CA THR A 5 9.56 -13.78 -2.57
C THR A 5 8.72 -13.81 -3.86
N ASN A 6 7.58 -13.13 -3.86
CA ASN A 6 6.71 -12.99 -5.03
C ASN A 6 6.89 -11.66 -5.76
N TYR A 7 8.02 -10.96 -5.55
CA TYR A 7 8.30 -9.63 -6.13
C TYR A 7 7.27 -8.55 -5.76
N LEU A 8 6.60 -8.73 -4.62
CA LEU A 8 5.67 -7.78 -4.02
C LEU A 8 6.25 -7.21 -2.73
N ASP A 9 5.71 -6.09 -2.26
CA ASP A 9 6.03 -5.55 -0.94
C ASP A 9 4.87 -5.79 0.03
N LEU A 10 5.11 -5.65 1.34
CA LEU A 10 4.00 -5.53 2.29
C LEU A 10 3.14 -4.32 1.91
N ALA A 11 1.84 -4.42 2.18
CA ALA A 11 0.93 -3.30 2.08
C ALA A 11 1.45 -2.13 2.92
N THR A 12 1.44 -0.93 2.36
CA THR A 12 1.85 0.30 3.04
C THR A 12 0.70 1.27 2.93
N VAL A 13 0.46 2.09 3.96
CA VAL A 13 -0.52 3.18 3.90
C VAL A 13 0.21 4.48 3.64
N LYS A 14 -0.07 5.13 2.50
CA LYS A 14 0.54 6.43 2.14
C LYS A 14 -0.43 7.59 2.24
N ASP A 15 -1.72 7.33 2.07
CA ASP A 15 -2.80 8.30 2.08
C ASP A 15 -4.10 7.68 2.61
N ASP A 16 -5.12 8.51 2.78
CA ASP A 16 -6.42 8.11 3.33
C ASP A 16 -7.15 7.09 2.43
N PHE A 17 -6.90 7.11 1.12
CA PHE A 17 -7.52 6.17 0.18
C PHE A 17 -6.92 4.77 0.36
N GLU A 18 -5.58 4.66 0.40
CA GLU A 18 -4.91 3.40 0.72
C GLU A 18 -5.32 2.89 2.11
N ASN A 19 -5.50 3.79 3.09
CA ASN A 19 -5.96 3.42 4.43
C ASN A 19 -7.37 2.82 4.43
N GLN A 20 -8.32 3.49 3.78
CA GLN A 20 -9.70 3.01 3.68
C GLN A 20 -9.79 1.69 2.91
N PHE A 21 -8.97 1.52 1.87
CA PHE A 21 -8.89 0.27 1.11
C PHE A 21 -8.40 -0.89 1.99
N LEU A 22 -7.35 -0.66 2.78
CA LEU A 22 -6.85 -1.64 3.74
C LEU A 22 -7.91 -1.99 4.78
N VAL A 23 -8.53 -1.00 5.42
CA VAL A 23 -9.62 -1.18 6.40
C VAL A 23 -10.76 -2.03 5.83
N ASN A 24 -11.21 -1.74 4.62
CA ASN A 24 -12.27 -2.51 3.98
C ASN A 24 -11.84 -3.95 3.74
N THR A 25 -10.57 -4.17 3.36
CA THR A 25 -10.02 -5.50 3.13
C THR A 25 -9.97 -6.32 4.42
N LEU A 26 -9.46 -5.73 5.51
CA LEU A 26 -9.44 -6.37 6.84
C LEU A 26 -10.84 -6.78 7.29
N ASN A 27 -11.82 -5.87 7.16
CA ASN A 27 -13.22 -6.16 7.50
C ASN A 27 -13.84 -7.27 6.64
N MET A 28 -13.50 -7.35 5.35
CA MET A 28 -14.00 -8.41 4.46
C MET A 28 -13.44 -9.79 4.81
N GLU A 29 -12.17 -9.85 5.21
CA GLU A 29 -11.48 -11.09 5.59
C GLU A 29 -11.67 -11.46 7.07
N PHE A 30 -12.36 -10.62 7.85
CA PHE A 30 -12.56 -10.75 9.30
C PHE A 30 -11.25 -10.73 10.12
N ASP A 31 -10.23 -10.06 9.60
CA ASP A 31 -8.96 -9.83 10.30
C ASP A 31 -9.04 -8.55 11.13
N LEU A 32 -8.81 -8.66 12.44
CA LEU A 32 -8.85 -7.49 13.33
C LEU A 32 -7.62 -6.59 13.17
N GLU A 33 -6.47 -7.21 12.92
CA GLU A 33 -5.16 -6.57 12.80
C GLU A 33 -4.34 -7.32 11.77
N ALA A 34 -3.46 -6.60 11.07
CA ALA A 34 -2.53 -7.22 10.14
C ALA A 34 -1.19 -6.50 10.09
N TRP A 35 -0.16 -7.27 9.76
CA TRP A 35 1.17 -6.75 9.46
C TRP A 35 1.15 -5.91 8.20
N ILE A 36 1.74 -4.72 8.31
CA ILE A 36 1.96 -3.79 7.19
C ILE A 36 3.42 -3.33 7.14
N GLY A 37 3.81 -2.79 5.99
CA GLY A 37 5.04 -2.05 5.85
C GLY A 37 4.82 -0.57 6.17
N LEU A 38 5.85 0.07 6.74
CA LEU A 38 5.89 1.53 6.84
C LEU A 38 6.62 2.11 5.62
N SER A 39 5.94 3.01 4.90
CA SER A 39 6.56 3.80 3.83
C SER A 39 7.22 5.03 4.43
N LYS A 40 8.55 5.13 4.33
CA LYS A 40 9.30 6.34 4.70
C LYS A 40 9.54 7.21 3.48
N THR A 41 9.02 8.43 3.47
CA THR A 41 9.40 9.48 2.51
C THR A 41 10.37 10.44 3.20
N SER A 42 11.59 10.57 2.66
CA SER A 42 12.62 11.46 3.23
C SER A 42 12.91 11.24 4.73
N GLY A 43 12.82 9.99 5.19
CA GLY A 43 13.08 9.62 6.59
C GLY A 43 11.89 9.74 7.54
N HIS A 44 10.75 10.27 7.08
CA HIS A 44 9.53 10.41 7.86
C HIS A 44 8.44 9.44 7.39
N VAL A 45 7.65 8.92 8.33
CA VAL A 45 6.42 8.17 8.01
C VAL A 45 5.40 9.17 7.46
N SER A 46 4.58 8.75 6.48
CA SER A 46 3.58 9.63 5.87
C SER A 46 2.68 10.30 6.91
N SER A 47 2.42 11.60 6.75
CA SER A 47 1.57 12.38 7.67
C SER A 47 0.09 11.97 7.66
N SER A 48 -0.33 11.21 6.65
CA SER A 48 -1.70 10.66 6.56
C SER A 48 -1.91 9.40 7.42
N VAL A 49 -0.84 8.89 8.03
CA VAL A 49 -0.93 7.73 8.92
C VAL A 49 -1.50 8.17 10.27
N LYS A 50 -2.57 7.49 10.71
CA LYS A 50 -3.14 7.67 12.03
C LYS A 50 -2.56 6.62 12.98
N TRP A 51 -1.92 7.05 14.05
CA TRP A 51 -1.47 6.14 15.12
C TRP A 51 -2.60 5.93 16.12
N LEU A 52 -2.68 4.72 16.67
CA LEU A 52 -3.50 4.43 17.84
C LEU A 52 -3.01 5.31 19.00
N ASN A 53 -3.92 5.72 19.88
CA ASN A 53 -3.55 6.59 20.98
C ASN A 53 -2.48 5.94 21.88
N GLY A 54 -1.35 6.63 22.07
CA GLY A 54 -0.21 6.14 22.84
C GLY A 54 0.88 5.46 22.01
N GLN A 55 0.65 5.24 20.72
CA GLN A 55 1.58 4.55 19.82
C GLN A 55 2.38 5.53 18.94
N PRO A 56 3.57 5.12 18.43
CA PRO A 56 4.31 3.92 18.84
C PRO A 56 4.91 4.08 20.25
N ASP A 57 4.89 3.03 21.07
CA ASP A 57 5.44 3.07 22.44
C ASP A 57 6.68 2.18 22.65
N ASN A 58 6.99 1.29 21.71
CA ASN A 58 8.17 0.44 21.71
C ASN A 58 8.42 -0.23 23.05
N VAL A 59 7.39 -0.89 23.58
CA VAL A 59 7.41 -1.63 24.85
C VAL A 59 8.61 -2.57 24.84
N SER A 60 9.38 -2.57 25.94
CA SER A 60 10.59 -3.41 26.11
C SER A 60 11.71 -3.22 25.06
N GLY A 61 11.52 -2.33 24.08
CA GLY A 61 12.47 -2.07 23.01
C GLY A 61 12.48 -3.11 21.89
N ASP A 62 11.43 -3.93 21.74
CA ASP A 62 11.36 -5.03 20.76
C ASP A 62 10.19 -4.95 19.75
N GLU A 63 9.48 -3.83 19.70
CA GLU A 63 8.37 -3.61 18.78
C GLU A 63 8.84 -2.95 17.47
N GLU A 64 9.59 -3.71 16.68
CA GLU A 64 10.20 -3.20 15.44
C GLU A 64 9.29 -3.31 14.20
N CYS A 65 8.09 -3.88 14.34
CA CYS A 65 7.15 -4.11 13.24
C CYS A 65 5.87 -3.29 13.44
N ALA A 66 5.16 -3.00 12.34
CA ALA A 66 3.96 -2.16 12.38
C ALA A 66 2.72 -2.95 11.98
N ILE A 67 1.64 -2.76 12.72
CA ILE A 67 0.32 -3.33 12.44
C ILE A 67 -0.67 -2.23 12.07
N ALA A 68 -1.74 -2.61 11.38
CA ALA A 68 -2.92 -1.76 11.19
C ALA A 68 -4.18 -2.51 11.63
N ASN A 69 -5.10 -1.81 12.29
CA ASN A 69 -6.38 -2.35 12.75
C ASN A 69 -7.54 -1.99 11.79
N THR A 70 -8.73 -2.51 12.09
CA THR A 70 -9.98 -2.23 11.34
C THR A 70 -10.46 -0.77 11.40
N ASP A 71 -9.88 0.07 12.26
CA ASP A 71 -10.17 1.51 12.33
C ASP A 71 -9.16 2.35 11.50
N GLY A 72 -8.21 1.68 10.85
CA GLY A 72 -7.16 2.33 10.05
C GLY A 72 -6.11 3.02 10.91
N GLU A 73 -5.96 2.57 12.15
CA GLU A 73 -4.97 3.04 13.10
C GLU A 73 -3.79 2.09 13.16
N LEU A 74 -2.60 2.65 13.34
CA LEU A 74 -1.35 1.90 13.40
C LEU A 74 -0.81 1.81 14.82
N ALA A 75 -0.10 0.72 15.09
CA ALA A 75 0.68 0.49 16.29
C ALA A 75 2.00 -0.17 15.91
N ASP A 76 3.03 -0.01 16.73
CA ASP A 76 4.17 -0.92 16.71
C ASP A 76 3.85 -2.19 17.52
N ASP A 77 4.45 -3.31 17.12
CA ASP A 77 4.28 -4.60 17.78
C ASP A 77 5.53 -5.46 17.55
N THR A 78 5.72 -6.44 18.42
CA THR A 78 6.82 -7.40 18.33
C THR A 78 6.68 -8.21 17.04
N CYS A 79 7.73 -8.23 16.21
CA CYS A 79 7.71 -8.91 14.91
C CYS A 79 7.41 -10.42 14.96
N SER A 80 7.43 -11.05 16.14
CA SER A 80 7.05 -12.45 16.34
C SER A 80 5.55 -12.68 16.54
N THR A 81 4.74 -11.63 16.67
CA THR A 81 3.29 -11.75 16.82
C THR A 81 2.68 -12.42 15.58
N SER A 82 1.85 -13.43 15.81
CA SER A 82 1.24 -14.24 14.76
C SER A 82 0.01 -13.52 14.19
N LEU A 83 0.23 -12.65 13.20
CA LEU A 83 -0.82 -11.92 12.50
C LEU A 83 -0.82 -12.23 10.99
N PRO A 84 -1.98 -12.08 10.32
CA PRO A 84 -2.03 -12.06 8.87
C PRO A 84 -1.19 -10.90 8.33
N PHE A 85 -0.82 -10.98 7.06
CA PHE A 85 -0.07 -9.93 6.37
C PHE A 85 -0.63 -9.75 4.97
N TYR A 86 -0.62 -8.50 4.49
CA TYR A 86 -1.12 -8.17 3.17
C TYR A 86 0.02 -7.69 2.28
N CYS A 87 -0.01 -8.08 1.01
CA CYS A 87 0.96 -7.64 0.02
C CYS A 87 0.35 -6.55 -0.87
N ARG A 88 1.13 -5.54 -1.25
CA ARG A 88 0.74 -4.59 -2.31
C ARG A 88 1.27 -5.05 -3.65
N GLU A 89 0.40 -5.05 -4.65
CA GLU A 89 0.80 -5.19 -6.05
C GLU A 89 1.24 -3.82 -6.58
N ASN A 90 2.55 -3.64 -6.75
CA ASN A 90 3.06 -2.49 -7.48
C ASN A 90 2.69 -2.68 -8.95
N GLY A 91 1.82 -1.82 -9.49
CA GLY A 91 1.38 -1.91 -10.89
C GLY A 91 2.56 -2.14 -11.83
N LYS A 92 2.52 -3.25 -12.58
CA LYS A 92 3.59 -3.61 -13.52
C LYS A 92 3.72 -2.50 -14.56
N ILE A 93 4.79 -1.71 -14.51
CA ILE A 93 5.10 -0.77 -15.59
C ILE A 93 5.47 -1.60 -16.82
N GLN A 94 4.50 -1.82 -17.70
CA GLN A 94 4.74 -2.46 -18.99
C GLN A 94 5.14 -1.40 -20.01
N ARG A 95 6.33 -1.54 -20.59
CA ARG A 95 6.72 -0.72 -21.74
C ARG A 95 5.94 -1.19 -22.96
N VAL A 96 4.85 -0.49 -23.27
CA VAL A 96 4.10 -0.72 -24.52
C VAL A 96 4.82 0.00 -25.65
N ARG A 97 5.30 -0.74 -26.66
CA ARG A 97 5.77 -0.15 -27.92
C ARG A 97 4.57 -0.02 -28.86
N VAL A 98 4.03 1.18 -29.00
CA VAL A 98 2.96 1.49 -29.95
C VAL A 98 3.56 2.26 -31.13
N ALA A 99 3.25 1.82 -32.34
CA ALA A 99 3.50 2.61 -33.54
C ALA A 99 2.28 3.52 -33.75
N VAL A 100 2.40 4.79 -33.37
CA VAL A 100 1.36 5.79 -33.62
C VAL A 100 1.46 6.23 -35.07
N LYS A 101 0.47 5.88 -35.89
CA LYS A 101 0.30 6.43 -37.24
C LYS A 101 -0.79 7.50 -37.14
N SER A 102 -0.44 8.77 -37.35
CA SER A 102 -1.40 9.87 -37.34
C SER A 102 -1.44 10.54 -38.70
N ASP A 103 -2.65 10.63 -39.28
CA ASP A 103 -2.90 11.38 -40.50
C ASP A 103 -3.52 12.78 -40.19
N GLY A 104 -3.50 13.22 -38.92
CA GLY A 104 -4.11 14.47 -38.44
C GLY A 104 -3.58 14.98 -37.10
N TYR A 105 -4.03 16.16 -36.68
CA TYR A 105 -3.60 16.85 -35.46
C TYR A 105 -3.97 16.02 -34.23
N LEU A 106 -2.97 15.70 -33.40
CA LEU A 106 -3.12 14.86 -32.22
C LEU A 106 -3.33 15.74 -31.00
N ASP A 107 -4.53 15.66 -30.42
CA ASP A 107 -4.79 16.21 -29.09
C ASP A 107 -4.87 15.09 -28.05
N GLU A 108 -4.91 15.49 -26.78
CA GLU A 108 -4.90 14.58 -25.63
C GLU A 108 -6.09 13.62 -25.65
N SER A 109 -7.25 14.06 -26.14
CA SER A 109 -8.45 13.23 -26.26
C SER A 109 -8.26 12.12 -27.30
N ALA A 110 -7.71 12.45 -28.48
CA ALA A 110 -7.46 11.49 -29.55
C ALA A 110 -6.40 10.45 -29.13
N VAL A 111 -5.43 10.85 -28.33
CA VAL A 111 -4.40 9.94 -27.79
C VAL A 111 -5.01 8.97 -26.77
N MET A 112 -5.84 9.46 -25.84
CA MET A 112 -6.49 8.62 -24.83
C MET A 112 -7.46 7.61 -25.47
N GLU A 113 -8.27 8.04 -26.44
CA GLU A 113 -9.20 7.15 -27.16
C GLU A 113 -8.47 6.01 -27.90
N ALA A 114 -7.28 6.28 -28.47
CA ALA A 114 -6.47 5.28 -29.15
C ALA A 114 -5.83 4.25 -28.20
N ILE A 115 -5.60 4.63 -26.94
CA ILE A 115 -5.04 3.75 -25.91
C ILE A 115 -6.13 2.83 -25.33
N GLU A 116 -7.34 3.35 -25.13
CA GLU A 116 -8.46 2.65 -24.49
C GLU A 116 -9.16 1.62 -25.40
N LYS A 117 -9.05 1.74 -26.72
CA LYS A 117 -9.68 0.81 -27.69
C LYS A 117 -8.93 -0.51 -27.91
N LYS A 118 -7.94 -0.84 -27.09
CA LYS A 118 -7.08 -2.02 -27.27
C LYS A 118 -7.20 -2.99 -26.10
#